data_AF-A0A2G2HJE5-F1
#
_entry.id   AF-A0A2G2HJE5-F1
#
_cell.length_a   1.000
_cell.length_b   1.000
_cell.length_c   1.000
_cell.angle_alpha   90.00
_cell.angle_beta   90.00
_cell.angle_gamma   90.00
#
_symmetry.space_group_name_H-M   'P 1'
#
loop_
_entity.id
_entity.type
_entity.pdbx_description
1 polymer ?
#
loop_
_entity_poly.entity_id
_entity_poly.type
_entity_poly.pdbx_seq_one_letter_code
_entity_poly.pdbx_strand_id
1 'polypeptide(L)'
;MTQVEISKYLEIPLTTLNDWKKEDSNRNKLYQLLIHLDKKELQNISEKKTTHRFFHILNRNIDEHFKFTYSDIKKAFNKSKYDDASSKEQSIYSKFFKELSPDELEEFIVTFDISKRDVKNIYITSPFRSLTGVAKLWDKRFRLKHLSFKGDKENIVPLALQNILKRKKTVHV
;
A
#
# COMPACT_ATOMS: atom_id res chain seq x y z
N MET A 1 13.63 -0.40 -28.08
CA MET A 1 12.25 -0.95 -28.10
C MET A 1 11.52 -0.54 -29.38
N THR A 2 10.63 -1.39 -29.91
CA THR A 2 9.78 -1.04 -31.05
C THR A 2 8.59 -0.19 -30.62
N GLN A 3 8.01 0.58 -31.55
CA GLN A 3 6.84 1.43 -31.29
C GLN A 3 5.61 0.63 -30.81
N VAL A 4 5.41 -0.59 -31.33
CA VAL A 4 4.34 -1.50 -30.90
C VAL A 4 4.53 -1.94 -29.46
N GLU A 5 5.76 -2.25 -29.07
CA GLU A 5 6.08 -2.59 -27.68
C GLU A 5 5.85 -1.40 -26.74
N ILE A 6 6.27 -0.19 -27.13
CA ILE A 6 6.04 1.04 -26.34
C ILE A 6 4.53 1.24 -26.12
N SER A 7 3.74 1.12 -27.20
CA SER A 7 2.29 1.26 -27.14
C SER A 7 1.66 0.27 -26.17
N LYS A 8 2.10 -0.99 -26.22
CA LYS A 8 1.59 -2.06 -25.37
C LYS A 8 1.97 -1.88 -23.89
N TYR A 9 3.24 -1.58 -23.60
CA TYR A 9 3.74 -1.52 -22.22
C TYR A 9 3.33 -0.24 -21.48
N LEU A 10 3.23 0.88 -22.19
CA LEU A 10 2.91 2.18 -21.60
C LEU A 10 1.47 2.60 -21.81
N GLU A 11 0.66 1.76 -22.47
CA GLU A 11 -0.75 2.04 -22.80
C GLU A 11 -0.92 3.35 -23.60
N ILE A 12 0.07 3.71 -24.42
CA ILE A 12 0.03 4.89 -25.29
C ILE A 12 -0.49 4.48 -26.66
N PRO A 13 -1.53 5.13 -27.24
CA PRO A 13 -2.00 4.81 -28.58
C PRO A 13 -0.91 4.95 -29.64
N LEU A 14 -0.89 4.05 -30.63
CA LEU A 14 0.06 4.09 -31.75
C LEU A 14 -0.02 5.40 -32.54
N THR A 15 -1.22 5.97 -32.67
CA THR A 15 -1.46 7.27 -33.30
C THR A 15 -0.72 8.38 -32.57
N THR A 16 -0.81 8.42 -31.24
CA THR A 16 -0.08 9.37 -30.40
C THR A 16 1.43 9.19 -30.55
N LEU A 17 1.93 7.96 -30.61
CA LEU A 17 3.36 7.70 -30.84
C LEU A 17 3.82 8.13 -32.24
N ASN A 18 2.97 7.99 -33.26
CA ASN A 18 3.26 8.49 -34.61
C ASN A 18 3.37 10.02 -34.62
N ASP A 19 2.51 10.71 -33.87
CA ASP A 19 2.58 12.16 -33.72
C ASP A 19 3.81 12.60 -32.94
N TRP A 20 4.24 11.83 -31.93
CA TRP A 20 5.46 12.13 -31.19
C TRP A 20 6.73 11.83 -32.00
N LYS A 21 6.68 10.90 -32.95
CA LYS A 21 7.81 10.54 -33.83
C LYS A 21 8.24 11.67 -34.77
N LYS A 22 7.32 12.58 -35.14
CA LYS A 22 7.61 13.66 -36.10
C LYS A 22 8.63 14.64 -35.52
N GLU A 23 9.55 15.14 -36.33
CA GLU A 23 10.67 16.00 -35.86
C GLU A 23 10.20 17.37 -35.36
N ASP A 24 9.08 17.86 -35.89
CA ASP A 24 8.40 19.10 -35.47
C ASP A 24 7.61 18.94 -34.16
N SER A 25 7.46 17.71 -33.68
CA SER A 25 6.73 17.43 -32.45
C SER A 25 7.49 17.90 -31.21
N ASN A 26 6.81 18.65 -30.34
CA ASN A 26 7.32 19.02 -29.03
C ASN A 26 7.64 17.80 -28.13
N ARG A 27 7.10 16.61 -28.47
CA ARG A 27 7.33 15.35 -27.78
C ARG A 27 8.33 14.42 -28.48
N ASN A 28 9.00 14.87 -29.57
CA ASN A 28 10.00 14.07 -30.29
C ASN A 28 11.12 13.55 -29.38
N LYS A 29 11.67 14.42 -28.52
CA LYS A 29 12.71 14.02 -27.54
C LYS A 29 12.24 12.90 -26.61
N LEU A 30 10.99 12.95 -26.15
CA LEU A 30 10.42 11.90 -25.33
C LEU A 30 10.28 10.59 -26.11
N TYR A 31 9.79 10.66 -27.35
CA TYR A 31 9.71 9.49 -28.23
C TYR A 31 11.08 8.83 -28.46
N GLN A 32 12.12 9.64 -28.70
CA GLN A 32 13.49 9.13 -28.82
C GLN A 32 13.94 8.43 -27.53
N LEU A 33 13.68 9.01 -26.35
CA LEU A 33 13.99 8.34 -25.08
C LEU A 33 13.23 7.01 -24.92
N LEU A 34 11.95 6.96 -25.29
CA LEU A 34 11.13 5.74 -25.23
C LEU A 34 11.66 4.62 -26.13
N ILE A 35 12.26 4.95 -27.30
CA ILE A 35 12.88 3.95 -28.18
C ILE A 35 14.15 3.37 -27.55
N HIS A 36 14.92 4.18 -26.83
CA HIS A 36 16.19 3.76 -26.22
C HIS A 36 16.03 3.12 -24.84
N LEU A 37 14.83 3.14 -24.25
CA LEU A 37 14.53 2.47 -23.00
C LEU A 37 14.77 0.95 -23.08
N ASP A 38 15.38 0.39 -22.03
CA ASP A 38 15.60 -1.05 -21.93
C ASP A 38 14.26 -1.77 -21.74
N LYS A 39 14.02 -2.74 -22.62
CA LYS A 39 12.84 -3.61 -22.57
C LYS A 39 12.74 -4.36 -21.24
N LYS A 40 13.88 -4.77 -20.68
CA LYS A 40 13.92 -5.49 -19.40
C LYS A 40 13.44 -4.61 -18.25
N GLU A 41 13.82 -3.34 -18.23
CA GLU A 41 13.38 -2.39 -17.20
C GLU A 41 11.86 -2.16 -17.26
N LEU A 42 11.29 -2.00 -18.45
CA LEU A 42 9.85 -1.83 -18.62
C LEU A 42 9.05 -3.10 -18.31
N GLN A 43 9.56 -4.27 -18.68
CA GLN A 43 8.98 -5.56 -18.28
C GLN A 43 8.98 -5.70 -16.76
N ASN A 44 10.09 -5.41 -16.09
CA ASN A 44 10.18 -5.46 -14.63
C ASN A 44 9.16 -4.53 -13.95
N ILE A 45 8.99 -3.30 -14.46
CA ILE A 45 7.99 -2.36 -13.93
C ILE A 45 6.58 -2.94 -14.13
N SER A 46 6.28 -3.47 -15.32
CA SER A 46 4.98 -4.06 -15.63
C SER A 46 4.69 -5.31 -14.80
N GLU A 47 5.67 -6.18 -14.59
CA GLU A 47 5.55 -7.40 -13.80
C GLU A 47 5.37 -7.08 -12.31
N LYS A 48 6.03 -6.05 -11.79
CA LYS A 48 5.82 -5.60 -10.41
C LYS A 48 4.37 -5.14 -10.17
N LYS A 49 3.70 -4.56 -11.18
CA LYS A 49 2.28 -4.18 -11.06
C LYS A 49 1.34 -5.36 -10.86
N THR A 50 1.76 -6.60 -11.09
CA THR A 50 0.94 -7.80 -10.93
C THR A 50 1.48 -8.79 -9.90
N THR A 51 2.79 -8.75 -9.61
CA THR A 51 3.48 -9.71 -8.73
C THR A 51 3.91 -9.13 -7.38
N HIS A 52 3.66 -7.84 -7.11
CA HIS A 52 4.01 -7.21 -5.84
C HIS A 52 3.48 -8.00 -4.64
N ARG A 53 4.29 -8.19 -3.59
CA ARG A 53 3.95 -8.96 -2.38
C ARG A 53 2.59 -8.59 -1.79
N PHE A 54 2.24 -7.30 -1.86
CA PHE A 54 0.95 -6.82 -1.36
C PHE A 54 -0.25 -7.49 -2.04
N PHE A 55 -0.18 -7.89 -3.32
CA PHE A 55 -1.26 -8.66 -3.93
C PHE A 55 -1.45 -10.02 -3.26
N HIS A 56 -0.37 -10.70 -2.88
CA HIS A 56 -0.47 -11.95 -2.13
C HIS A 56 -1.11 -11.74 -0.75
N ILE A 57 -0.85 -10.60 -0.09
CA ILE A 57 -1.49 -10.25 1.18
C ILE A 57 -2.98 -9.94 0.98
N LEU A 58 -3.28 -9.13 -0.04
CA LEU A 58 -4.59 -8.55 -0.27
C LEU A 58 -5.57 -9.61 -0.80
N ASN A 59 -5.12 -10.45 -1.73
CA ASN A 59 -5.92 -11.49 -2.37
C ASN A 59 -5.82 -12.85 -1.66
N ARG A 60 -5.24 -12.91 -0.45
CA ARG A 60 -5.20 -14.14 0.35
C ARG A 60 -6.62 -14.55 0.73
N ASN A 61 -7.00 -15.77 0.37
CA ASN A 61 -8.31 -16.36 0.67
C ASN A 61 -9.50 -15.61 0.03
N ILE A 62 -9.28 -15.00 -1.13
CA ILE A 62 -10.33 -14.35 -1.92
C ILE A 62 -10.54 -15.16 -3.20
N ASP A 63 -11.80 -15.34 -3.55
CA ASP A 63 -12.21 -15.96 -4.81
C ASP A 63 -11.71 -15.14 -6.01
N GLU A 64 -11.39 -15.83 -7.10
CA GLU A 64 -10.86 -15.25 -8.35
C GLU A 64 -11.67 -14.06 -8.86
N HIS A 65 -13.00 -14.12 -8.77
CA HIS A 65 -13.89 -13.07 -9.27
C HIS A 65 -13.85 -11.78 -8.44
N PHE A 66 -13.37 -11.85 -7.19
CA PHE A 66 -13.33 -10.72 -6.27
C PHE A 66 -11.90 -10.24 -5.96
N LYS A 67 -10.90 -10.80 -6.64
CA LYS A 67 -9.50 -10.39 -6.49
C LYS A 67 -9.35 -8.89 -6.75
N PHE A 68 -8.60 -8.24 -5.87
CA PHE A 68 -8.18 -6.86 -6.02
C PHE A 68 -7.13 -6.73 -7.11
N THR A 69 -7.32 -5.71 -7.92
CA THR A 69 -6.45 -5.35 -9.04
C THR A 69 -5.56 -4.16 -8.70
N TYR A 70 -4.58 -3.89 -9.57
CA TYR A 70 -3.78 -2.67 -9.51
C TYR A 70 -4.64 -1.40 -9.46
N SER A 71 -5.70 -1.37 -10.28
CA SER A 71 -6.63 -0.23 -10.36
C SER A 71 -7.37 -0.02 -9.03
N ASP A 72 -7.79 -1.09 -8.36
CA ASP A 72 -8.44 -0.99 -7.04
C ASP A 72 -7.52 -0.36 -5.99
N ILE A 73 -6.25 -0.77 -5.97
CA ILE A 73 -5.25 -0.23 -5.03
C ILE A 73 -4.98 1.24 -5.34
N LYS A 74 -4.71 1.56 -6.61
CA LYS A 74 -4.45 2.95 -7.04
C LYS A 74 -5.65 3.85 -6.71
N LYS A 75 -6.87 3.38 -6.99
CA LYS A 75 -8.11 4.10 -6.67
C LYS A 75 -8.26 4.35 -5.17
N ALA A 76 -7.99 3.36 -4.33
CA ALA A 76 -8.05 3.51 -2.89
C ALA A 76 -7.07 4.59 -2.41
N PHE A 77 -5.80 4.48 -2.77
CA PHE A 77 -4.75 5.40 -2.29
C PHE A 77 -4.73 6.78 -2.96
N ASN A 78 -5.58 7.02 -3.97
CA ASN A 78 -5.85 8.36 -4.49
C ASN A 78 -6.80 9.18 -3.59
N LYS A 79 -7.36 8.58 -2.53
CA LYS A 79 -8.17 9.28 -1.53
C LYS A 79 -7.31 9.99 -0.49
N SER A 80 -7.82 11.09 0.04
CA SER A 80 -7.10 11.87 1.05
C SER A 80 -7.40 11.46 2.49
N LYS A 81 -8.55 10.81 2.75
CA LYS A 81 -8.99 10.42 4.09
C LYS A 81 -9.54 9.00 4.10
N TYR A 82 -9.43 8.36 5.26
CA TYR A 82 -9.99 7.03 5.51
C TYR A 82 -11.51 7.02 5.40
N ASP A 83 -12.18 8.04 5.93
CA ASP A 83 -13.65 8.11 6.00
C ASP A 83 -14.31 8.23 4.62
N ASP A 84 -13.58 8.74 3.62
CA ASP A 84 -14.06 8.84 2.24
C ASP A 84 -14.07 7.47 1.53
N ALA A 85 -13.53 6.42 2.16
CA ALA A 85 -13.33 5.12 1.56
C ALA A 85 -14.52 4.18 1.76
N SER A 86 -14.86 3.44 0.70
CA SER A 86 -15.82 2.34 0.72
C SER A 86 -15.28 1.17 1.54
N SER A 87 -16.16 0.25 1.96
CA SER A 87 -15.77 -0.97 2.69
C SER A 87 -14.70 -1.78 1.95
N LYS A 88 -14.75 -1.83 0.61
CA LYS A 88 -13.73 -2.49 -0.21
C LYS A 88 -12.36 -1.81 -0.07
N GLU A 89 -12.30 -0.47 -0.15
CA GLU A 89 -11.06 0.29 0.00
C GLU A 89 -10.52 0.27 1.43
N GLN A 90 -11.40 0.33 2.44
CA GLN A 90 -11.03 0.19 3.84
C GLN A 90 -10.38 -1.17 4.13
N SER A 91 -10.81 -2.24 3.45
CA SER A 91 -10.16 -3.55 3.54
C SER A 91 -8.72 -3.54 3.03
N ILE A 92 -8.45 -2.79 1.95
CA ILE A 92 -7.09 -2.58 1.42
C ILE A 92 -6.22 -1.89 2.47
N TYR A 93 -6.71 -0.81 3.08
CA TYR A 93 -5.95 -0.10 4.12
C TYR A 93 -5.69 -0.98 5.34
N SER A 94 -6.68 -1.77 5.76
CA SER A 94 -6.54 -2.72 6.88
C SER A 94 -5.41 -3.71 6.62
N LYS A 95 -5.39 -4.32 5.43
CA LYS A 95 -4.30 -5.22 5.02
C LYS A 95 -2.96 -4.51 4.95
N PHE A 96 -2.93 -3.31 4.37
CA PHE A 96 -1.72 -2.50 4.22
C PHE A 96 -1.09 -2.16 5.57
N PHE A 97 -1.81 -1.48 6.47
CA PHE A 97 -1.22 -0.99 7.72
C PHE A 97 -0.93 -2.11 8.74
N LYS A 98 -1.67 -3.22 8.69
CA LYS A 98 -1.48 -4.34 9.63
C LYS A 98 -0.41 -5.34 9.18
N GLU A 99 -0.26 -5.58 7.88
CA GLU A 99 0.58 -6.67 7.37
C GLU A 99 1.81 -6.19 6.58
N LEU A 100 1.83 -4.94 6.07
CA LEU A 100 2.98 -4.39 5.38
C LEU A 100 3.96 -3.72 6.38
N SER A 101 5.26 -3.92 6.18
CA SER A 101 6.28 -3.24 6.96
C SER A 101 6.44 -1.78 6.48
N PRO A 102 6.72 -0.82 7.38
CA PRO A 102 7.04 0.55 6.96
C PRO A 102 8.22 0.66 6.01
N ASP A 103 9.15 -0.29 6.01
CA ASP A 103 10.32 -0.29 5.13
C ASP A 103 9.93 -0.57 3.67
N GLU A 104 8.81 -1.27 3.45
CA GLU A 104 8.26 -1.57 2.13
C GLU A 104 7.47 -0.40 1.52
N LEU A 105 7.29 0.69 2.27
CA LEU A 105 6.47 1.82 1.85
C LEU A 105 6.98 2.47 0.55
N GLU A 106 8.29 2.66 0.39
CA GLU A 106 8.80 3.32 -0.82
C GLU A 106 8.60 2.46 -2.07
N GLU A 107 8.85 1.16 -1.98
CA GLU A 107 8.59 0.24 -3.11
C GLU A 107 7.10 0.22 -3.46
N PHE A 108 6.24 0.20 -2.44
CA PHE A 108 4.79 0.25 -2.63
C PHE A 108 4.35 1.54 -3.35
N ILE A 109 4.86 2.69 -2.90
CA ILE A 109 4.56 4.01 -3.48
C ILE A 109 4.93 4.05 -4.96
N VAL A 110 6.14 3.62 -5.28
CA VAL A 110 6.66 3.61 -6.65
C VAL A 110 5.88 2.63 -7.53
N THR A 111 5.62 1.43 -7.01
CA THR A 111 4.94 0.37 -7.78
C THR A 111 3.52 0.79 -8.15
N PHE A 112 2.76 1.35 -7.21
CA PHE A 112 1.35 1.69 -7.42
C PHE A 112 1.12 3.11 -7.95
N ASP A 113 2.17 3.91 -8.08
CA ASP A 113 2.11 5.32 -8.49
C ASP A 113 1.13 6.11 -7.60
N ILE A 114 1.42 6.10 -6.30
CA ILE A 114 0.59 6.72 -5.26
C ILE A 114 1.38 7.78 -4.49
N SER A 115 0.67 8.69 -3.86
CA SER A 115 1.27 9.79 -3.10
C SER A 115 1.57 9.38 -1.66
N LYS A 116 2.84 9.53 -1.23
CA LYS A 116 3.25 9.34 0.17
C LYS A 116 2.44 10.19 1.14
N ARG A 117 2.06 11.40 0.70
CA ARG A 117 1.25 12.34 1.49
C ARG A 117 -0.14 11.77 1.72
N ASP A 118 -0.73 11.14 0.71
CA ASP A 118 -2.09 10.59 0.81
C ASP A 118 -2.10 9.34 1.68
N VAL A 119 -1.10 8.45 1.55
CA VAL A 119 -0.92 7.32 2.48
C VAL A 119 -0.83 7.82 3.93
N LYS A 120 -0.07 8.90 4.18
CA LYS A 120 0.05 9.51 5.51
C LYS A 120 -1.28 10.09 5.99
N ASN A 121 -2.02 10.78 5.15
CA ASN A 121 -3.30 11.38 5.53
C ASN A 121 -4.37 10.32 5.81
N ILE A 122 -4.44 9.27 5.00
CA ILE A 122 -5.26 8.09 5.25
C ILE A 122 -4.88 7.48 6.60
N TYR A 123 -3.59 7.28 6.87
CA TYR A 123 -3.13 6.75 8.16
C TYR A 123 -3.59 7.60 9.35
N ILE A 124 -3.39 8.92 9.30
CA ILE A 124 -3.75 9.86 10.37
C ILE A 124 -5.25 9.81 10.69
N THR A 125 -6.08 9.66 9.65
CA THR A 125 -7.55 9.62 9.78
C THR A 125 -8.09 8.21 9.99
N SER A 126 -7.25 7.18 9.90
CA SER A 126 -7.67 5.80 10.06
C SER A 126 -7.77 5.35 11.52
N PRO A 127 -8.63 4.36 11.83
CA PRO A 127 -8.65 3.72 13.13
C PRO A 127 -7.36 2.94 13.44
N PHE A 128 -6.50 2.67 12.44
CA PHE A 128 -5.28 1.89 12.62
C PHE A 128 -4.22 2.62 13.44
N ARG A 129 -4.24 3.95 13.45
CA ARG A 129 -3.36 4.76 14.31
C ARG A 129 -3.66 4.59 15.80
N SER A 130 -4.84 4.07 16.14
CA SER A 130 -5.21 3.70 17.51
C SER A 130 -4.80 2.27 17.87
N LEU A 131 -4.12 1.52 17.01
CA LEU A 131 -3.65 0.18 17.34
C LEU A 131 -2.19 0.25 17.77
N THR A 132 -1.86 -0.02 19.04
CA THR A 132 -0.51 0.20 19.61
C THR A 132 0.63 -0.37 18.76
N GLY A 133 0.49 -1.60 18.26
CA GLY A 133 1.50 -2.23 17.40
C GLY A 133 1.69 -1.52 16.05
N VAL A 134 0.58 -1.14 15.41
CA VAL A 134 0.60 -0.40 14.13
C VAL A 134 1.11 1.02 14.36
N ALA A 135 0.59 1.70 15.40
CA ALA A 135 0.92 3.06 15.78
C ALA A 135 2.41 3.23 16.02
N LYS A 136 3.03 2.33 16.80
CA LYS A 136 4.47 2.34 17.08
C LYS A 136 5.32 2.31 15.80
N LEU A 137 4.91 1.53 14.80
CA LEU A 137 5.63 1.38 13.54
C LEU A 137 5.41 2.59 12.61
N TRP A 138 4.15 2.94 12.37
CA TRP A 138 3.77 3.90 11.35
C TRP A 138 3.87 5.37 11.80
N ASP A 139 3.65 5.68 13.09
CA ASP A 139 3.92 7.03 13.60
C ASP A 139 5.41 7.37 13.43
N LYS A 140 6.31 6.42 13.73
CA LYS A 140 7.75 6.57 13.50
C LYS A 140 8.06 6.82 12.02
N ARG A 141 7.49 6.00 11.13
CA ARG A 141 7.69 6.13 9.67
C ARG A 141 7.26 7.50 9.14
N PHE A 142 6.13 8.00 9.62
CA PHE A 142 5.56 9.29 9.17
C PHE A 142 6.01 10.50 9.99
N ARG A 143 6.91 10.29 10.97
CA ARG A 143 7.41 11.31 11.91
C ARG A 143 6.26 12.04 12.62
N LEU A 144 5.29 11.27 13.09
CA LEU A 144 4.14 11.75 13.82
C LEU A 144 4.39 11.66 15.33
N LYS A 145 3.80 12.59 16.08
CA LYS A 145 3.74 12.45 17.54
C LYS A 145 2.84 11.24 17.85
N HIS A 146 3.36 10.30 18.63
CA HIS A 146 2.59 9.15 19.05
C HIS A 146 1.40 9.63 19.88
N LEU A 147 0.21 9.15 19.54
CA LEU A 147 -0.96 9.41 20.36
C LEU A 147 -0.79 8.58 21.62
N SER A 148 -0.42 9.22 22.73
CA SER A 148 -0.41 8.56 24.03
C SER A 148 -1.81 8.01 24.29
N PHE A 149 -1.95 6.69 24.28
CA PHE A 149 -3.18 6.05 24.71
C PHE A 149 -3.47 6.52 26.14
N LYS A 150 -4.54 7.30 26.35
CA LYS A 150 -5.12 7.54 27.69
C LYS A 150 -5.83 6.28 28.24
N GLY A 151 -5.32 5.13 27.84
CA GLY A 151 -5.90 3.81 28.07
C GLY A 151 -4.77 2.82 28.20
N ASP A 152 -3.80 3.11 29.06
CA ASP A 152 -3.42 2.07 30.00
C ASP A 152 -4.72 1.68 30.71
N LYS A 153 -5.47 0.75 30.12
CA LYS A 153 -6.25 -0.14 30.97
C LYS A 153 -5.18 -0.69 31.87
N GLU A 154 -5.21 -0.28 33.14
CA GLU A 154 -4.60 -1.05 34.21
C GLU A 154 -4.76 -2.51 33.81
N ASN A 155 -3.69 -3.29 33.89
CA ASN A 155 -3.75 -4.73 33.68
C ASN A 155 -4.66 -5.31 34.78
N ILE A 156 -5.98 -5.10 34.68
CA ILE A 156 -7.00 -5.71 35.49
C ILE A 156 -7.02 -7.13 34.94
N VAL A 157 -6.14 -7.94 35.50
CA VAL A 157 -6.15 -9.38 35.33
C VAL A 157 -7.61 -9.79 35.52
N PRO A 158 -8.26 -10.41 34.52
CA PRO A 158 -9.63 -10.89 34.63
C PRO A 158 -9.82 -11.64 35.95
N LEU A 159 -10.94 -11.43 36.65
CA LEU A 159 -11.17 -11.98 37.99
C LEU A 159 -10.89 -13.50 38.05
N ALA A 160 -11.22 -14.21 36.97
CA ALA A 160 -10.95 -15.64 36.79
C ALA A 160 -9.46 -16.00 36.90
N LEU A 161 -8.56 -15.19 36.31
CA LEU A 161 -7.11 -15.40 36.35
C LEU A 161 -6.50 -14.98 37.68
N GLN A 162 -7.10 -14.01 38.39
CA GLN A 162 -6.68 -13.64 39.75
C GLN A 162 -6.91 -14.80 40.74
N ASN A 163 -8.03 -15.50 40.61
CA ASN A 163 -8.36 -16.65 41.46
C ASN A 163 -7.40 -17.82 41.26
N ILE A 164 -6.92 -18.04 40.03
CA ILE A 164 -5.93 -19.08 39.71
C ILE A 164 -4.56 -18.73 40.29
N LEU A 165 -4.13 -17.46 40.19
CA LEU A 165 -2.88 -16.99 40.79
C LEU A 165 -2.86 -17.10 42.32
N LYS A 166 -3.99 -16.81 42.98
CA LYS A 166 -4.14 -16.98 44.43
C LYS A 166 -4.05 -18.46 44.84
N ARG A 167 -4.69 -19.37 44.11
CA ARG A 167 -4.61 -20.82 44.36
C ARG A 167 -3.21 -21.39 44.16
N LYS A 168 -2.42 -20.86 43.21
CA LYS A 168 -1.03 -21.33 42.99
C LYS A 168 -0.08 -20.96 44.14
N LYS A 169 -0.31 -19.83 44.82
CA LYS A 169 0.52 -19.40 45.97
C LYS A 169 0.24 -20.21 47.25
N THR A 170 -0.96 -20.76 47.41
CA THR A 170 -1.34 -21.57 48.58
C THR A 170 -0.87 -23.03 48.53
N VAL A 171 -0.34 -23.50 47.40
CA VAL A 171 0.15 -24.90 47.22
C VAL A 171 1.65 -25.02 47.51
N HIS A 172 2.32 -23.93 47.91
CA HIS A 172 3.70 -23.92 48.39
C HIS A 172 3.77 -23.41 49.84
N VAL A 173 3.02 -24.06 50.72
CA VAL A 173 3.24 -24.09 52.17
C VAL A 173 3.22 -25.54 52.61
#